data_AF-A0A2G9S1P7-F1
#
_entry.id   AF-A0A2G9S1P7-F1
#
_cell.length_a   1.000
_cell.length_b   1.000
_cell.length_c   1.000
_cell.angle_alpha   90.00
_cell.angle_beta   90.00
_cell.angle_gamma   90.00
#
_symmetry.space_group_name_H-M   'P 1'
#
loop_
_entity.id
_entity.type
_entity.pdbx_description
1 polymer ?
#
loop_
_entity_poly.entity_id
_entity_poly.type
_entity_poly.pdbx_seq_one_letter_code
_entity_poly.pdbx_strand_id
1 'polypeptide(L)'
;MIMISITGLILIPGTTQLTAKDILHRLQTSDAKCIITHDALAPVVDSIAAQAPCMKNKMVVSGSPREGWLSFQELFQYWLDLLPSDVFWNASDTGWAKSAWSSVFSPWIQGSCVFAHGMPRFDAEVILETLVKYPVTTFCSAPTLYRMMVLHNLDSYKFKSLKHCISAGEPINPQVMEQWKATTGLDIYEGYGQTE
;
A
#
# COMPACT_ATOMS: atom_id res chain seq x y z
N MET A 1 3.57 9.76 20.77
CA MET A 1 2.26 9.74 20.11
C MET A 1 2.06 8.35 19.54
N ILE A 2 1.27 7.51 20.19
CA ILE A 2 1.00 6.14 19.73
C ILE A 2 -0.03 6.29 18.61
N MET A 3 0.38 6.06 17.36
CA MET A 3 -0.52 6.13 16.22
C MET A 3 -1.00 4.71 15.95
N ILE A 4 -2.23 4.42 16.37
CA ILE A 4 -2.89 3.16 16.02
C ILE A 4 -3.29 3.31 14.55
N SER A 5 -2.54 2.64 13.68
CA SER A 5 -2.92 2.49 12.28
C SER A 5 -4.19 1.66 12.23
N ILE A 6 -4.98 1.97 11.23
CA ILE A 6 -6.25 1.34 10.87
C ILE A 6 -6.04 -0.15 10.47
N THR A 7 -4.77 -0.55 10.32
CA THR A 7 -4.26 -1.91 10.16
C THR A 7 -4.04 -2.65 11.49
N GLY A 8 -4.54 -2.17 12.63
CA GLY A 8 -4.19 -2.76 13.95
C GLY A 8 -2.70 -2.68 14.32
N LEU A 9 -1.87 -2.03 13.49
CA LEU A 9 -0.45 -1.81 13.76
C LEU A 9 -0.32 -0.59 14.66
N ILE A 10 0.42 -0.78 15.75
CA ILE A 10 0.72 0.28 16.70
C ILE A 10 2.06 0.88 16.30
N LEU A 11 2.05 2.08 15.71
CA LEU A 11 3.26 2.81 15.38
C LEU A 11 3.75 3.59 16.61
N ILE A 12 5.00 3.32 16.99
CA ILE A 12 5.65 3.95 18.14
C ILE A 12 6.83 4.78 17.61
N PRO A 13 6.60 6.06 17.27
CA PRO A 13 7.66 6.91 16.73
C PRO A 13 8.77 7.15 17.76
N GLY A 14 10.01 7.15 17.28
CA GLY A 14 11.21 7.49 18.02
C GLY A 14 12.01 8.58 17.33
N THR A 15 12.78 9.36 18.10
CA THR A 15 13.74 10.30 17.52
C THR A 15 14.97 9.56 16.98
N THR A 16 15.61 10.10 15.96
CA THR A 16 16.86 9.53 15.40
C THR A 16 18.06 9.69 16.33
N GLN A 17 17.90 10.44 17.44
CA GLN A 17 18.96 10.66 18.45
C GLN A 17 19.01 9.57 19.54
N LEU A 18 18.19 8.52 19.45
CA LEU A 18 18.15 7.47 20.47
C LEU A 18 19.43 6.63 20.48
N THR A 19 19.92 6.31 21.67
CA THR A 19 21.06 5.42 21.85
C THR A 19 20.63 3.94 21.74
N ALA A 20 21.60 3.03 21.61
CA ALA A 20 21.35 1.59 21.63
C ALA A 20 20.49 1.14 22.84
N LYS A 21 20.79 1.71 24.02
CA LYS A 21 20.06 1.39 25.26
C LYS A 21 18.61 1.89 25.20
N ASP A 22 18.40 3.09 24.67
CA ASP A 22 17.06 3.66 24.56
C ASP A 22 16.19 2.88 23.57
N ILE A 23 16.76 2.47 22.43
CA ILE A 23 16.07 1.66 21.43
C ILE A 23 15.71 0.30 22.02
N LEU A 24 16.65 -0.38 22.66
CA LEU A 24 16.41 -1.69 23.28
C LEU A 24 15.31 -1.62 24.34
N HIS A 25 15.38 -0.63 25.23
CA HIS A 25 14.38 -0.42 26.27
C HIS A 25 12.98 -0.25 25.68
N ARG A 26 12.85 0.55 24.62
CA ARG A 26 11.58 0.75 23.91
C ARG A 26 11.07 -0.54 23.27
N LEU A 27 11.92 -1.26 22.53
CA LEU A 27 11.54 -2.51 21.86
C LEU A 27 11.00 -3.56 22.85
N GLN A 28 11.66 -3.70 24.00
CA GLN A 28 11.24 -4.63 25.05
C GLN A 28 9.96 -4.17 25.76
N THR A 29 9.84 -2.88 26.07
CA THR A 29 8.66 -2.34 26.77
C THR A 29 7.41 -2.38 25.91
N SER A 30 7.55 -2.19 24.60
CA SER A 30 6.42 -2.18 23.67
C SER A 30 6.08 -3.53 23.07
N ASP A 31 6.88 -4.58 23.32
CA ASP A 31 6.78 -5.86 22.63
C ASP A 31 6.79 -5.71 21.09
N ALA A 32 7.63 -4.80 20.59
CA ALA A 32 7.62 -4.45 19.17
C ALA A 32 8.15 -5.61 18.32
N LYS A 33 7.35 -6.04 17.34
CA LYS A 33 7.69 -7.12 16.41
C LYS A 33 8.50 -6.65 15.20
N CYS A 34 8.54 -5.35 14.92
CA CYS A 34 9.24 -4.77 13.78
C CYS A 34 9.83 -3.41 14.17
N ILE A 35 10.99 -3.09 13.59
CA ILE A 35 11.61 -1.76 13.64
C ILE A 35 11.92 -1.28 12.22
N ILE A 36 11.61 -0.01 11.97
CA ILE A 36 11.90 0.68 10.71
C ILE A 36 12.90 1.80 11.02
N THR A 37 14.03 1.84 10.32
CA THR A 37 15.05 2.88 10.52
C THR A 37 15.82 3.20 9.23
N HIS A 38 16.74 4.15 9.25
CA HIS A 38 17.64 4.49 8.12
C HIS A 38 19.05 3.91 8.31
N ASP A 39 19.92 4.03 7.30
CA ASP A 39 21.27 3.45 7.28
C ASP A 39 22.13 3.77 8.49
N ALA A 40 22.14 5.03 8.92
CA ALA A 40 22.96 5.45 10.07
C ALA A 40 22.58 4.78 11.41
N LEU A 41 21.33 4.33 11.58
CA LEU A 41 20.85 3.71 12.82
C LEU A 41 20.79 2.18 12.74
N ALA A 42 20.78 1.60 11.54
CA ALA A 42 20.70 0.16 11.37
C ALA A 42 21.84 -0.63 12.08
N PRO A 43 23.12 -0.20 12.06
CA PRO A 43 24.18 -0.87 12.82
C PRO A 43 23.94 -0.87 14.34
N VAL A 44 23.35 0.20 14.86
CA VAL A 44 23.00 0.31 16.28
C VAL A 44 21.94 -0.71 16.64
N VAL A 45 20.92 -0.87 15.79
CA VAL A 45 19.86 -1.88 15.98
C VAL A 45 20.43 -3.30 15.88
N ASP A 46 21.34 -3.56 14.95
CA ASP A 46 22.00 -4.87 14.84
C ASP A 46 22.76 -5.24 16.12
N SER A 47 23.40 -4.27 16.78
CA SER A 47 24.15 -4.50 18.03
C SER A 47 23.27 -4.95 19.20
N ILE A 48 21.97 -4.64 19.16
CA ILE A 48 21.00 -4.96 20.22
C ILE A 48 19.95 -6.00 19.80
N ALA A 49 19.92 -6.42 18.54
CA ALA A 49 18.85 -7.27 18.00
C ALA A 49 18.72 -8.61 18.74
N ALA A 50 19.83 -9.22 19.13
CA ALA A 50 19.85 -10.47 19.90
C ALA A 50 19.24 -10.34 21.31
N GLN A 51 19.12 -9.12 21.82
CA GLN A 51 18.57 -8.81 23.16
C GLN A 51 17.06 -8.49 23.11
N ALA A 52 16.47 -8.44 21.91
CA ALA A 52 15.04 -8.15 21.69
C ALA A 52 14.34 -9.39 21.06
N PRO A 53 14.00 -10.41 21.87
CA PRO A 53 13.50 -11.70 21.36
C PRO A 53 12.16 -11.60 20.62
N CYS A 54 11.39 -10.55 20.88
CA CYS A 54 10.08 -10.34 20.26
C CYS A 54 10.18 -9.69 18.87
N MET A 55 11.34 -9.13 18.51
CA MET A 55 11.58 -8.47 17.24
C MET A 55 11.77 -9.52 16.13
N LYS A 56 10.81 -9.61 15.22
CA LYS A 56 10.78 -10.58 14.12
C LYS A 56 11.39 -10.03 12.83
N ASN A 57 11.14 -8.75 12.55
CA ASN A 57 11.50 -8.10 11.30
C ASN A 57 12.28 -6.80 11.56
N LYS A 58 13.19 -6.48 10.64
CA LYS A 58 13.95 -5.23 10.61
C LYS A 58 13.83 -4.65 9.21
N MET A 59 13.39 -3.40 9.11
CA MET A 59 13.22 -2.71 7.84
C MET A 59 14.12 -1.49 7.78
N VAL A 60 14.79 -1.29 6.65
CA VAL A 60 15.64 -0.13 6.41
C VAL A 60 15.04 0.75 5.31
N VAL A 61 15.00 2.05 5.56
CA VAL A 61 14.69 3.09 4.58
C VAL A 61 16.02 3.56 4.01
N SER A 62 16.46 2.95 2.92
CA SER A 62 17.78 3.16 2.31
C SER A 62 17.70 3.10 0.77
N GLY A 63 18.66 3.75 0.10
CA GLY A 63 18.87 3.59 -1.34
C GLY A 63 19.72 2.37 -1.70
N SER A 64 20.19 1.58 -0.73
CA SER A 64 21.01 0.40 -0.96
C SER A 64 20.56 -0.77 -0.10
N PRO A 65 20.58 -2.02 -0.62
CA PRO A 65 20.21 -3.19 0.15
C PRO A 65 21.17 -3.42 1.31
N ARG A 66 20.63 -3.89 2.44
CA ARG A 66 21.41 -4.24 3.64
C ARG A 66 21.13 -5.69 4.01
N GLU A 67 22.19 -6.48 4.15
CA GLU A 67 22.09 -7.90 4.49
C GLU A 67 21.36 -8.11 5.84
N GLY A 68 20.41 -9.03 5.87
CA GLY A 68 19.60 -9.31 7.06
C GLY A 68 18.56 -8.23 7.40
N TRP A 69 18.30 -7.29 6.49
CA TRP A 69 17.26 -6.26 6.60
C TRP A 69 16.35 -6.28 5.38
N LEU A 70 15.07 -6.03 5.62
CA LEU A 70 14.10 -5.82 4.56
C LEU A 70 14.21 -4.38 4.05
N SER A 71 14.26 -4.18 2.73
CA SER A 71 14.19 -2.85 2.14
C SER A 71 12.76 -2.33 2.20
N PHE A 72 12.54 -1.25 2.94
CA PHE A 72 11.23 -0.63 3.04
C PHE A 72 10.75 -0.17 1.67
N GLN A 73 11.62 0.45 0.87
CA GLN A 73 11.30 0.87 -0.49
C GLN A 73 10.92 -0.30 -1.39
N GLU A 74 11.72 -1.37 -1.45
CA GLU A 74 11.45 -2.50 -2.35
C GLU A 74 10.13 -3.20 -2.01
N LEU A 75 9.82 -3.37 -0.72
CA LEU A 75 8.56 -3.96 -0.27
C LEU A 75 7.33 -3.19 -0.76
N PHE A 76 7.40 -1.86 -0.82
CA PHE A 76 6.28 -1.03 -1.25
C PHE A 76 6.31 -0.69 -2.75
N GLN A 77 7.46 -0.83 -3.41
CA GLN A 77 7.66 -0.49 -4.82
C GLN A 77 7.03 -1.53 -5.76
N TYR A 78 7.18 -2.82 -5.50
CA TYR A 78 6.66 -3.85 -6.41
C TYR A 78 5.17 -4.13 -6.27
N TRP A 79 4.54 -3.73 -5.16
CA TRP A 79 3.13 -4.05 -4.91
C TRP A 79 2.17 -3.28 -5.82
N LEU A 80 2.41 -1.98 -6.03
CA LEU A 80 1.54 -1.12 -6.86
C LEU A 80 2.14 -0.77 -8.22
N ASP A 81 3.41 -1.11 -8.46
CA ASP A 81 4.18 -0.78 -9.66
C ASP A 81 4.05 0.70 -10.07
N LEU A 82 4.23 1.62 -9.11
CA LEU A 82 4.01 3.06 -9.35
C LEU A 82 5.29 3.75 -9.79
N LEU A 83 5.15 4.60 -10.79
CA LEU A 83 6.16 5.57 -11.17
C LEU A 83 5.86 6.94 -10.55
N PRO A 84 6.87 7.81 -10.35
CA PRO A 84 6.65 9.18 -9.86
C PRO A 84 5.68 10.01 -10.72
N SER A 85 5.51 9.66 -12.01
CA SER A 85 4.58 10.30 -12.93
C SER A 85 3.13 9.82 -12.80
N ASP A 86 2.87 8.77 -12.01
CA ASP A 86 1.55 8.17 -11.91
C ASP A 86 0.60 8.95 -11.00
N VAL A 87 -0.68 8.84 -11.32
CA VAL A 87 -1.80 9.29 -10.50
C VAL A 87 -2.52 8.04 -10.03
N PHE A 88 -2.31 7.70 -8.77
CA PHE A 88 -2.82 6.50 -8.14
C PHE A 88 -4.14 6.76 -7.43
N TRP A 89 -5.16 5.95 -7.71
CA TRP A 89 -6.42 5.97 -6.99
C TRP A 89 -6.70 4.61 -6.35
N ASN A 90 -6.70 4.55 -5.02
CA ASN A 90 -7.24 3.43 -4.26
C ASN A 90 -8.66 3.73 -3.79
N ALA A 91 -9.65 3.08 -4.39
CA ALA A 91 -11.04 3.14 -3.96
C ALA A 91 -11.24 2.23 -2.73
N SER A 92 -10.84 2.73 -1.56
CA SER A 92 -10.96 2.06 -0.27
C SER A 92 -11.51 3.02 0.77
N ASP A 93 -12.22 2.47 1.75
CA ASP A 93 -12.57 3.21 2.96
C ASP A 93 -11.28 3.60 3.71
N THR A 94 -11.23 4.84 4.21
CA THR A 94 -10.06 5.34 4.95
C THR A 94 -9.86 4.57 6.25
N GLY A 95 -10.93 4.04 6.83
CA GLY A 95 -11.00 3.18 8.01
C GLY A 95 -10.58 1.74 7.77
N TRP A 96 -9.97 1.40 6.63
CA TRP A 96 -9.31 0.11 6.40
C TRP A 96 -7.78 0.19 6.32
N ALA A 97 -7.15 -0.91 6.74
CA ALA A 97 -5.72 -1.16 6.65
C ALA A 97 -5.12 -0.78 5.29
N LYS A 98 -5.82 -1.19 4.22
CA LYS A 98 -5.48 -0.93 2.81
C LYS A 98 -5.32 0.56 2.50
N SER A 99 -6.05 1.45 3.16
CA SER A 99 -5.92 2.89 2.92
C SER A 99 -4.58 3.42 3.41
N ALA A 100 -4.10 2.99 4.58
CA ALA A 100 -2.79 3.42 5.06
C ALA A 100 -1.67 2.96 4.11
N TRP A 101 -1.70 1.70 3.71
CA TRP A 101 -0.67 1.12 2.84
C TRP A 101 -0.74 1.60 1.40
N SER A 102 -1.91 1.49 0.78
CA SER A 102 -2.07 1.77 -0.64
C SER A 102 -2.38 3.23 -0.91
N SER A 103 -3.16 3.95 -0.08
CA SER A 103 -3.51 5.35 -0.36
C SER A 103 -2.51 6.38 0.17
N VAL A 104 -1.63 6.01 1.12
CA VAL A 104 -0.72 6.97 1.78
C VAL A 104 0.74 6.56 1.62
N PHE A 105 1.16 5.45 2.23
CA PHE A 105 2.57 5.11 2.29
C PHE A 105 3.15 4.74 0.92
N SER A 106 2.57 3.74 0.23
CA SER A 106 3.15 3.21 -1.01
C SER A 106 3.28 4.27 -2.13
N PRO A 107 2.26 5.11 -2.42
CA PRO A 107 2.38 6.15 -3.46
C PRO A 107 3.41 7.22 -3.10
N TRP A 108 3.40 7.74 -1.86
CA TRP A 108 4.31 8.82 -1.48
C TRP A 108 5.76 8.38 -1.33
N ILE A 109 6.01 7.13 -0.91
CA ILE A 109 7.35 6.55 -0.95
C ILE A 109 7.88 6.50 -2.39
N GLN A 110 7.01 6.23 -3.36
CA GLN A 110 7.32 6.19 -4.78
C GLN A 110 7.27 7.57 -5.46
N GLY A 111 6.92 8.64 -4.73
CA GLY A 111 6.82 10.00 -5.25
C GLY A 111 5.65 10.21 -6.21
N SER A 112 4.66 9.32 -6.23
CA SER A 112 3.48 9.42 -7.11
C SER A 112 2.35 10.23 -6.49
N CYS A 113 1.44 10.71 -7.35
CA CYS A 113 0.29 11.49 -6.94
C CYS A 113 -0.84 10.58 -6.40
N VAL A 114 -1.44 10.96 -5.27
CA VAL A 114 -2.62 10.26 -4.72
C VAL A 114 -3.88 11.00 -5.12
N PHE A 115 -4.77 10.29 -5.81
CA PHE A 115 -6.11 10.76 -6.12
C PHE A 115 -7.11 10.26 -5.07
N ALA A 116 -7.93 11.18 -4.56
CA ALA A 116 -9.00 10.89 -3.60
C ALA A 116 -10.33 11.41 -4.14
N HIS A 117 -11.36 10.57 -4.06
CA HIS A 117 -12.73 10.93 -4.42
C HIS A 117 -13.62 10.83 -3.19
N GLY A 118 -14.27 11.94 -2.81
CA GLY A 118 -15.27 11.94 -1.75
C GLY A 118 -16.52 11.18 -2.18
N MET A 119 -16.58 9.88 -1.87
CA MET A 119 -17.64 8.98 -2.30
C MET A 119 -18.32 8.36 -1.06
N PRO A 120 -19.47 8.91 -0.60
CA PRO A 120 -20.13 8.43 0.63
C PRO A 120 -20.56 6.96 0.57
N ARG A 121 -20.84 6.46 -0.63
CA ARG A 121 -21.13 5.05 -0.91
C ARG A 121 -20.50 4.70 -2.25
N PHE A 122 -19.91 3.51 -2.31
CA PHE A 122 -19.35 3.00 -3.54
C PHE A 122 -20.42 2.88 -4.63
N ASP A 123 -20.14 3.51 -5.77
CA ASP A 123 -21.00 3.54 -6.94
C ASP A 123 -20.13 3.28 -8.18
N ALA A 124 -20.48 2.23 -8.93
CA ALA A 124 -19.69 1.78 -10.07
C ALA A 124 -19.73 2.77 -11.25
N GLU A 125 -20.86 3.42 -11.49
CA GLU A 125 -21.00 4.41 -12.57
C GLU A 125 -20.14 5.63 -12.26
N VAL A 126 -20.22 6.15 -11.04
CA VAL A 126 -19.39 7.30 -10.61
C VAL A 126 -17.90 6.96 -10.70
N ILE A 127 -17.50 5.73 -10.36
CA ILE A 127 -16.10 5.28 -10.50
C ILE A 127 -15.68 5.29 -11.97
N LEU A 128 -16.47 4.68 -12.86
CA LEU A 128 -16.18 4.62 -14.29
C LEU A 128 -16.10 6.02 -14.90
N GLU A 129 -17.04 6.91 -14.58
CA GLU A 129 -17.02 8.31 -15.00
C GLU A 129 -15.78 9.05 -14.49
N THR A 130 -15.39 8.81 -13.24
CA THR A 130 -14.19 9.41 -12.63
C THR A 130 -12.93 8.96 -13.37
N LEU A 131 -12.81 7.68 -13.71
CA LEU A 131 -11.69 7.13 -14.48
C LEU A 131 -11.63 7.66 -15.92
N VAL A 132 -12.77 8.05 -16.51
CA VAL A 132 -12.81 8.71 -17.82
C VAL A 132 -12.41 10.18 -17.72
N LYS A 133 -12.86 10.87 -16.66
CA LYS A 133 -12.73 12.32 -16.50
C LYS A 133 -11.35 12.76 -16.01
N TYR A 134 -10.79 12.03 -15.06
CA TYR A 134 -9.54 12.41 -14.39
C TYR A 134 -8.36 11.57 -14.88
N PRO A 135 -7.13 12.10 -14.82
CA PRO A 135 -5.96 11.43 -15.37
C PRO A 135 -5.42 10.33 -14.44
N VAL A 136 -6.29 9.49 -13.88
CA VAL A 136 -5.90 8.34 -13.06
C VAL A 136 -5.19 7.33 -13.94
N THR A 137 -3.94 7.00 -13.61
CA THR A 137 -3.13 6.03 -14.37
C THR A 137 -3.15 4.65 -13.75
N THR A 138 -3.25 4.57 -12.43
CA THR A 138 -3.30 3.30 -11.70
C THR A 138 -4.50 3.28 -10.75
N PHE A 139 -5.35 2.26 -10.89
CA PHE A 139 -6.56 2.09 -10.09
C PHE A 139 -6.50 0.82 -9.24
N CYS A 140 -6.70 0.94 -7.94
CA CYS A 140 -6.79 -0.18 -7.01
C CYS A 140 -8.16 -0.21 -6.34
N SER A 141 -8.79 -1.39 -6.29
CA SER A 141 -10.08 -1.57 -5.61
C SER A 141 -10.26 -2.98 -5.08
N ALA A 142 -11.38 -3.27 -4.42
CA ALA A 142 -11.77 -4.64 -4.06
C ALA A 142 -12.42 -5.35 -5.25
N PRO A 143 -12.37 -6.69 -5.35
CA PRO A 143 -13.04 -7.42 -6.43
C PRO A 143 -14.54 -7.13 -6.53
N THR A 144 -15.20 -6.86 -5.41
CA THR A 144 -16.61 -6.45 -5.36
C THR A 144 -16.90 -5.27 -6.30
N LEU A 145 -16.02 -4.28 -6.35
CA LEU A 145 -16.22 -3.12 -7.21
C LEU A 145 -15.97 -3.43 -8.69
N TYR A 146 -14.96 -4.25 -9.02
CA TYR A 146 -14.80 -4.73 -10.39
C TYR A 146 -16.01 -5.54 -10.86
N ARG A 147 -16.56 -6.41 -10.00
CA ARG A 147 -17.81 -7.14 -10.27
C ARG A 147 -18.96 -6.20 -10.58
N MET A 148 -19.10 -5.10 -9.85
CA MET A 148 -20.16 -4.11 -10.12
C MET A 148 -19.90 -3.36 -11.43
N MET A 149 -18.66 -2.93 -11.70
CA MET A 149 -18.30 -2.19 -12.91
C MET A 149 -18.54 -3.00 -14.20
N VAL A 150 -18.22 -4.30 -14.22
CA VAL A 150 -18.42 -5.13 -15.42
C VAL A 150 -19.90 -5.39 -15.75
N LEU A 151 -20.84 -5.04 -14.87
CA LEU A 151 -22.28 -5.06 -15.17
C LEU A 151 -22.74 -3.86 -15.99
N HIS A 152 -21.93 -2.79 -16.06
CA HIS A 152 -22.22 -1.63 -16.90
C HIS A 152 -21.75 -1.86 -18.35
N ASN A 153 -22.24 -1.04 -19.26
CA ASN A 153 -21.76 -1.04 -20.65
C ASN A 153 -20.35 -0.42 -20.73
N LEU A 154 -19.31 -1.22 -20.47
CA LEU A 154 -17.92 -0.74 -20.44
C LEU A 154 -17.46 -0.13 -21.77
N ASP A 155 -18.05 -0.52 -22.91
CA ASP A 155 -17.69 0.04 -24.22
C ASP A 155 -17.95 1.54 -24.34
N SER A 156 -18.89 2.09 -23.55
CA SER A 156 -19.17 3.54 -23.52
C SER A 156 -18.12 4.34 -22.76
N TYR A 157 -17.24 3.69 -22.00
CA TYR A 157 -16.21 4.35 -21.20
C TYR A 157 -14.86 4.24 -21.91
N LYS A 158 -14.25 5.39 -22.19
CA LYS A 158 -12.92 5.48 -22.83
C LYS A 158 -11.93 6.08 -21.84
N PHE A 159 -11.21 5.21 -21.14
CA PHE A 159 -10.18 5.63 -20.19
C PHE A 159 -8.97 6.16 -20.95
N LYS A 160 -8.66 7.46 -20.77
CA LYS A 160 -7.57 8.11 -21.51
C LYS A 160 -6.20 7.86 -20.88
N SER A 161 -6.17 7.66 -19.56
CA SER A 161 -4.95 7.65 -18.76
C SER A 161 -4.71 6.32 -18.05
N LEU A 162 -5.75 5.51 -17.84
CA LEU A 162 -5.67 4.28 -17.07
C LEU A 162 -4.80 3.25 -17.79
N LYS A 163 -3.83 2.70 -17.06
CA LYS A 163 -2.82 1.76 -17.57
C LYS A 163 -2.69 0.52 -16.70
N HIS A 164 -2.94 0.64 -15.39
CA HIS A 164 -2.70 -0.43 -14.45
C HIS A 164 -3.88 -0.59 -13.48
N CYS A 165 -4.40 -1.82 -13.35
CA CYS A 165 -5.57 -2.14 -12.54
C CYS A 165 -5.21 -3.21 -11.52
N ILE A 166 -5.46 -2.94 -10.24
CA ILE A 166 -5.11 -3.81 -9.13
C ILE A 166 -6.38 -4.16 -8.35
N SER A 167 -6.46 -5.40 -7.87
CA SER A 167 -7.51 -5.89 -6.99
C SER A 167 -6.91 -6.50 -5.73
N ALA A 168 -7.47 -6.21 -4.55
CA ALA A 168 -7.04 -6.82 -3.29
C ALA A 168 -8.15 -6.81 -2.23
N GLY A 169 -8.18 -7.83 -1.37
CA GLY A 169 -9.04 -7.96 -0.19
C GLY A 169 -10.03 -9.15 -0.23
N GLU A 170 -10.35 -9.64 -1.42
CA GLU A 170 -11.16 -10.84 -1.65
C GLU A 170 -10.58 -11.58 -2.88
N PRO A 171 -10.94 -12.86 -3.11
CA PRO A 171 -10.67 -13.52 -4.38
C PRO A 171 -11.46 -12.88 -5.53
N ILE A 172 -10.78 -12.54 -6.63
CA ILE A 172 -11.44 -12.06 -7.85
C ILE A 172 -11.81 -13.23 -8.78
N ASN A 173 -13.04 -13.20 -9.29
CA ASN A 173 -13.55 -14.21 -10.22
C ASN A 173 -12.85 -14.06 -11.58
N PRO A 174 -12.27 -15.14 -12.16
CA PRO A 174 -11.63 -15.10 -13.48
C PRO A 174 -12.50 -14.50 -14.59
N GLN A 175 -13.82 -14.74 -14.57
CA GLN A 175 -14.76 -14.19 -15.56
C GLN A 175 -14.80 -12.66 -15.53
N VAL A 176 -14.61 -12.05 -14.35
CA VAL A 176 -14.56 -10.59 -14.19
C VAL A 176 -13.27 -10.04 -14.81
N MET A 177 -12.14 -10.73 -14.61
CA MET A 177 -10.87 -10.34 -15.23
C MET A 177 -10.94 -10.46 -16.75
N GLU A 178 -11.49 -11.57 -17.27
CA GLU A 178 -11.65 -11.79 -18.70
C GLU A 178 -12.56 -10.74 -19.34
N GLN A 179 -13.71 -10.44 -18.73
CA GLN A 179 -14.63 -9.42 -19.22
C GLN A 179 -14.02 -8.01 -19.20
N TRP A 180 -13.30 -7.67 -18.12
CA TRP A 180 -12.60 -6.39 -18.01
C TRP A 180 -11.53 -6.26 -19.08
N LYS A 181 -10.72 -7.31 -19.29
CA LYS A 181 -9.69 -7.32 -20.33
C LYS A 181 -10.28 -7.22 -21.73
N ALA A 182 -11.36 -7.95 -22.01
CA ALA A 182 -12.01 -7.95 -23.32
C ALA A 182 -12.57 -6.57 -23.72
N THR A 183 -13.07 -5.80 -22.74
CA THR A 183 -13.71 -4.50 -22.98
C THR A 183 -12.76 -3.32 -22.87
N THR A 184 -11.83 -3.35 -21.92
CA THR A 184 -10.92 -2.24 -21.61
C THR A 184 -9.52 -2.41 -22.19
N GLY A 185 -9.14 -3.65 -22.55
CA GLY A 185 -7.78 -4.00 -22.95
C GLY A 185 -6.79 -4.14 -21.80
N LEU A 186 -7.21 -3.94 -20.55
CA LEU A 186 -6.34 -3.93 -19.37
C LEU A 186 -6.46 -5.22 -18.56
N ASP A 187 -5.35 -5.70 -18.01
CA ASP A 187 -5.33 -6.80 -17.04
C ASP A 187 -5.65 -6.29 -15.63
N ILE A 188 -6.26 -7.14 -14.79
CA ILE A 188 -6.42 -6.90 -13.35
C ILE A 188 -5.42 -7.77 -12.60
N TYR A 189 -4.50 -7.13 -11.88
CA TYR A 189 -3.51 -7.82 -11.05
C TYR A 189 -4.07 -8.04 -9.66
N GLU A 190 -4.12 -9.29 -9.23
CA GLU A 190 -4.60 -9.65 -7.90
C GLU A 190 -3.47 -9.62 -6.87
N GLY A 191 -3.76 -8.98 -5.76
CA GLY A 191 -2.88 -8.88 -4.63
C GLY A 191 -3.51 -9.48 -3.37
N TYR A 192 -2.74 -10.30 -2.68
CA TYR A 192 -3.15 -10.97 -1.44
C TYR A 192 -2.39 -10.39 -0.23
N GLY A 193 -3.13 -10.13 0.84
CA GLY A 193 -2.57 -9.66 2.10
C GLY A 193 -3.58 -9.68 3.22
N GLN A 194 -3.09 -9.61 4.46
CA GLN A 194 -3.88 -9.46 5.66
C GLN A 194 -3.40 -8.23 6.44
N THR A 195 -4.10 -7.94 7.53
CA THR A 195 -3.82 -6.78 8.36
C THR A 195 -2.50 -6.96 9.14
N GLU A 196 -2.21 -8.20 9.56
CA GLU A 196 -1.01 -8.68 10.26
C GLU A 196 0.20 -8.95 9.34
#